data_AF-A0A7L2SQ97-F1
#
_entry.id   AF-A0A7L2SQ97-F1
#
_cell.length_a   1.000
_cell.length_b   1.000
_cell.length_c   1.000
_cell.angle_alpha   90.00
_cell.angle_beta   90.00
_cell.angle_gamma   90.00
#
_symmetry.space_group_name_H-M   'P 1'
#
loop_
_entity.id
_entity.type
_entity.pdbx_description
1 polymer ?
#
loop_
_entity_poly.entity_id
_entity_poly.type
_entity_poly.pdbx_seq_one_letter_code
_entity_poly.pdbx_strand_id
1 'polypeptide(L)'
;GSSGLSHLPLQKQQDRRQQRAQQQELLPAEILGKHPLQNRWALWFFKNDKSKMWQANLRLVTKFSTVEDFWALYSHIQLASKLTAGCDYSLFKDGIEPMWEDSQNKRGGRWLITLAKQQRHTELDRFWLETV
;
A
#
# COMPACT_ATOMS: atom_id res chain seq x y z
N GLY A 1 -29.90 54.83 -30.63
CA GLY A 1 -28.51 54.65 -30.17
C GLY A 1 -28.53 53.79 -28.95
N SER A 2 -27.78 52.69 -29.00
CA SER A 2 -27.72 51.57 -28.06
C SER A 2 -27.31 51.95 -26.64
N SER A 3 -27.85 51.27 -25.63
CA SER A 3 -27.07 50.59 -24.58
C SER A 3 -28.01 49.86 -23.60
N GLY A 4 -28.25 48.57 -23.86
CA GLY A 4 -28.98 47.67 -22.96
C GLY A 4 -28.03 47.09 -21.91
N LEU A 5 -28.21 47.49 -20.65
CA LEU A 5 -27.59 46.83 -19.50
C LEU A 5 -28.37 45.56 -19.18
N SER A 6 -27.83 44.42 -19.61
CA SER A 6 -28.38 43.10 -19.37
C SER A 6 -28.23 42.70 -17.89
N HIS A 7 -29.30 42.88 -17.12
CA HIS A 7 -29.44 42.28 -15.79
C HIS A 7 -29.62 40.77 -15.95
N LEU A 8 -28.58 39.99 -15.68
CA LEU A 8 -28.73 38.53 -15.58
C LEU A 8 -29.60 38.19 -14.35
N PRO A 9 -30.56 37.26 -14.45
CA PRO A 9 -31.46 36.95 -13.34
C PRO A 9 -30.71 36.32 -12.16
N LEU A 10 -31.00 36.80 -10.95
CA LEU A 10 -30.42 36.38 -9.65
C LEU A 10 -30.39 34.85 -9.47
N GLN A 11 -31.37 34.13 -10.03
CA GLN A 11 -31.44 32.67 -10.03
C GLN A 11 -30.21 32.02 -10.69
N LYS A 12 -29.78 32.51 -11.87
CA LYS A 12 -28.58 32.02 -12.58
C LYS A 12 -27.27 32.34 -11.86
N GLN A 13 -27.30 33.29 -10.90
CA GLN A 13 -26.17 33.63 -10.06
C GLN A 13 -26.08 32.70 -8.85
N GLN A 14 -27.23 32.31 -8.27
CA GLN A 14 -27.31 31.33 -7.20
C GLN A 14 -26.98 29.91 -7.67
N ASP A 15 -27.49 29.50 -8.84
CA ASP A 15 -27.17 28.19 -9.44
C ASP A 15 -25.67 28.04 -9.74
N ARG A 16 -25.03 29.12 -10.24
CA ARG A 16 -23.58 29.13 -10.47
C ARG A 16 -22.76 29.09 -9.18
N ARG A 17 -23.25 29.69 -8.09
CA ARG A 17 -22.61 29.62 -6.77
C ARG A 17 -22.76 28.22 -6.17
N GLN A 18 -23.93 27.60 -6.30
CA GLN A 18 -24.18 26.22 -5.87
C GLN A 18 -23.36 25.22 -6.68
N GLN A 19 -23.29 25.38 -8.02
CA GLN A 19 -22.42 24.56 -8.87
C GLN A 19 -20.95 24.75 -8.52
N ARG A 20 -20.47 25.98 -8.27
CA ARG A 20 -19.07 26.20 -7.82
C ARG A 20 -18.80 25.61 -6.44
N ALA A 21 -19.74 25.70 -5.50
CA ALA A 21 -19.60 25.13 -4.16
C ALA A 21 -19.60 23.59 -4.21
N GLN A 22 -20.49 22.97 -4.99
CA GLN A 22 -20.48 21.52 -5.23
C GLN A 22 -19.21 21.08 -5.96
N GLN A 23 -18.71 21.87 -6.92
CA GLN A 23 -17.47 21.57 -7.63
C GLN A 23 -16.22 21.77 -6.74
N GLN A 24 -16.31 22.60 -5.69
CA GLN A 24 -15.28 22.76 -4.65
C GLN A 24 -15.35 21.65 -3.58
N GLU A 25 -16.54 21.16 -3.24
CA GLU A 25 -16.74 20.02 -2.32
C GLU A 25 -16.40 18.66 -2.96
N LEU A 26 -16.50 18.54 -4.28
CA LEU A 26 -16.18 17.32 -5.05
C LEU A 26 -14.68 17.10 -5.30
N LEU A 27 -13.80 17.85 -4.63
CA LEU A 27 -12.35 17.58 -4.62
C LEU A 27 -11.84 16.97 -3.30
N PRO A 28 -12.39 15.86 -2.76
CA PRO A 28 -11.72 15.13 -1.69
C PRO A 28 -10.54 14.31 -2.25
N ALA A 29 -9.36 14.51 -1.68
CA ALA A 29 -8.16 13.68 -1.78
C ALA A 29 -7.29 13.72 -3.05
N GLU A 30 -7.81 13.97 -4.26
CA GLU A 30 -6.96 13.87 -5.48
C GLU A 30 -5.94 15.01 -5.66
N ILE A 31 -6.05 16.10 -4.90
CA ILE A 31 -5.16 17.27 -5.00
C ILE A 31 -4.01 17.22 -3.97
N LEU A 32 -4.08 16.36 -2.96
CA LEU A 32 -2.95 16.17 -2.05
C LEU A 32 -2.00 15.14 -2.68
N GLY A 33 -0.79 15.58 -3.05
CA GLY A 33 0.27 14.66 -3.46
C GLY A 33 0.43 13.52 -2.45
N LYS A 34 0.79 12.33 -2.95
CA LYS A 34 0.99 11.13 -2.14
C LYS A 34 1.85 11.39 -0.90
N HIS A 35 1.51 10.77 0.22
CA HIS A 35 2.22 10.93 1.50
C HIS A 35 3.50 10.08 1.50
N PRO A 36 4.71 10.68 1.46
CA PRO A 36 5.95 9.92 1.40
C PRO A 36 6.23 9.19 2.71
N LEU A 37 6.73 7.95 2.58
CA LEU A 37 7.29 7.19 3.69
C LEU A 37 8.76 7.61 3.90
N GLN A 38 9.26 7.47 5.13
CA GLN A 38 10.66 7.75 5.45
C GLN A 38 11.64 6.89 4.65
N ASN A 39 11.25 5.66 4.31
CA ASN A 39 12.05 4.74 3.51
C ASN A 39 11.22 4.22 2.34
N ARG A 40 11.90 3.86 1.26
CA ARG A 40 11.32 3.00 0.22
C ARG A 40 11.39 1.55 0.68
N TRP A 41 10.33 0.80 0.43
CA TRP A 41 10.17 -0.58 0.83
C TRP A 41 10.01 -1.49 -0.39
N ALA A 42 10.41 -2.74 -0.24
CA ALA A 42 10.32 -3.80 -1.22
C ALA A 42 9.56 -4.97 -0.60
N LEU A 43 8.42 -5.32 -1.20
CA LEU A 43 7.67 -6.52 -0.84
C LEU A 43 8.19 -7.69 -1.67
N TRP A 44 8.55 -8.77 -0.99
CA TRP A 44 9.02 -10.01 -1.57
C TRP A 44 8.04 -11.13 -1.26
N PHE A 45 7.94 -12.07 -2.19
CA PHE A 45 7.17 -13.30 -2.06
C PHE A 45 8.10 -14.50 -2.23
N PHE A 46 7.99 -15.43 -1.30
CA PHE A 46 8.68 -16.70 -1.37
C PHE A 46 7.66 -17.81 -1.58
N LYS A 47 7.94 -18.74 -2.50
CA LYS A 47 7.16 -19.98 -2.66
C LYS A 47 8.10 -21.16 -2.67
N ASN A 48 8.00 -22.03 -1.67
CA ASN A 48 8.85 -23.20 -1.55
C ASN A 48 8.57 -24.24 -2.65
N ASP A 49 9.29 -24.12 -3.77
CA ASP A 49 9.38 -25.13 -4.80
C ASP A 49 10.65 -25.95 -4.57
N LYS A 50 10.45 -27.20 -4.10
CA LYS A 50 11.53 -28.11 -3.72
C LYS A 50 12.45 -28.50 -4.89
N SER A 51 12.05 -28.24 -6.14
CA SER A 51 12.87 -28.50 -7.32
C SER A 51 13.90 -27.41 -7.59
N LYS A 52 13.80 -26.25 -6.91
CA LYS A 52 14.63 -25.07 -7.15
C LYS A 52 15.51 -24.77 -5.95
N MET A 53 16.61 -24.06 -6.22
CA MET A 53 17.41 -23.44 -5.17
C MET A 53 16.57 -22.40 -4.42
N TRP A 54 16.84 -22.22 -3.14
CA TRP A 54 16.07 -21.33 -2.27
C TRP A 54 15.98 -19.90 -2.82
N GLN A 55 17.09 -19.35 -3.32
CA GLN A 55 17.14 -18.01 -3.90
C GLN A 55 16.23 -17.86 -5.12
N ALA A 56 16.07 -18.93 -5.92
CA ALA A 56 15.19 -18.92 -7.09
C ALA A 56 13.69 -18.94 -6.73
N ASN A 57 13.37 -19.30 -5.48
CA ASN A 57 12.01 -19.28 -4.94
C ASN A 57 11.60 -17.92 -4.37
N LEU A 58 12.56 -17.02 -4.18
CA LEU A 58 12.34 -15.67 -3.72
C LEU A 58 12.12 -14.73 -4.91
N ARG A 59 11.05 -13.93 -4.86
CA ARG A 59 10.65 -13.02 -5.94
C ARG A 59 10.30 -11.66 -5.38
N LEU A 60 10.86 -10.60 -5.97
CA LEU A 60 10.41 -9.24 -5.73
C LEU A 60 9.01 -9.08 -6.32
N VAL A 61 8.04 -8.66 -5.51
CA VAL A 61 6.67 -8.38 -5.96
C VAL A 61 6.58 -6.95 -6.46
N THR A 62 6.90 -5.98 -5.60
CA THR A 62 6.89 -4.56 -5.95
C THR A 62 7.70 -3.74 -4.94
N LYS A 63 7.91 -2.46 -5.25
CA LYS A 63 8.51 -1.46 -4.37
C LYS A 63 7.59 -0.26 -4.24
N PHE A 64 7.51 0.32 -3.06
CA PHE A 64 6.68 1.50 -2.77
C PHE A 64 7.38 2.47 -1.83
N SER A 65 7.04 3.75 -1.91
CA SER A 65 7.64 4.81 -1.09
C SER A 65 6.60 5.79 -0.55
N THR A 66 5.30 5.49 -0.67
CA THR A 66 4.21 6.32 -0.16
C THR A 66 3.17 5.47 0.57
N VAL A 67 2.38 6.11 1.43
CA VAL A 67 1.30 5.47 2.19
C VAL A 67 0.22 4.91 1.26
N GLU A 68 -0.13 5.65 0.21
CA GLU A 68 -1.14 5.25 -0.77
C GLU A 68 -0.69 4.05 -1.59
N ASP A 69 0.58 4.00 -2.01
CA ASP A 69 1.12 2.87 -2.76
C ASP A 69 1.15 1.60 -1.89
N PHE A 70 1.43 1.75 -0.58
CA PHE A 70 1.30 0.64 0.37
C PHE A 70 -0.15 0.13 0.44
N TRP A 71 -1.13 1.00 0.67
CA TRP A 71 -2.53 0.57 0.80
C TRP A 71 -3.11 0.02 -0.52
N ALA A 72 -2.72 0.61 -1.65
CA ALA A 72 -3.04 0.08 -2.97
C ALA A 72 -2.46 -1.32 -3.14
N LEU A 73 -1.20 -1.56 -2.75
CA LEU A 73 -0.62 -2.91 -2.78
C LEU A 73 -1.35 -3.87 -1.83
N TYR A 74 -1.52 -3.48 -0.57
CA TYR A 74 -2.08 -4.34 0.49
C TYR A 74 -3.50 -4.82 0.14
N SER A 75 -4.31 -3.96 -0.49
CA SER A 75 -5.66 -4.30 -0.94
C SER A 75 -5.71 -5.26 -2.14
N HIS A 76 -4.62 -5.39 -2.91
CA HIS A 76 -4.56 -6.23 -4.11
C HIS A 76 -3.77 -7.53 -3.93
N ILE A 77 -3.08 -7.70 -2.80
CA ILE A 77 -2.38 -8.94 -2.47
C ILE A 77 -3.24 -9.89 -1.65
N GLN A 78 -2.92 -11.18 -1.73
CA GLN A 78 -3.55 -12.19 -0.89
C GLN A 78 -3.15 -11.99 0.57
N LEU A 79 -4.12 -12.08 1.49
CA LEU A 79 -3.89 -12.03 2.93
C LEU A 79 -2.90 -13.11 3.40
N ALA A 80 -2.09 -12.80 4.42
CA ALA A 80 -1.06 -13.70 4.95
C ALA A 80 -1.64 -15.04 5.43
N SER A 81 -2.81 -15.02 6.08
CA SER A 81 -3.54 -16.22 6.51
C SER A 81 -3.97 -17.13 5.37
N LYS A 82 -4.21 -16.57 4.19
CA LYS A 82 -4.68 -17.27 2.99
C LYS A 82 -3.54 -17.82 2.13
N LEU A 83 -2.28 -17.49 2.42
CA LEU A 83 -1.15 -18.05 1.69
C LEU A 83 -1.12 -19.58 1.82
N THR A 84 -0.73 -20.25 0.74
CA THR A 84 -0.48 -21.70 0.75
C THR A 84 0.69 -22.02 1.69
N ALA A 85 0.65 -23.18 2.35
CA ALA A 85 1.74 -23.63 3.21
C ALA A 85 3.08 -23.64 2.44
N GLY A 86 4.13 -23.11 3.06
CA GLY A 86 5.44 -22.94 2.43
C GLY A 86 5.57 -21.69 1.55
N CYS A 87 4.60 -20.77 1.61
CA CYS A 87 4.73 -19.43 1.03
C CYS A 87 4.88 -18.37 2.11
N ASP A 88 5.72 -17.38 1.87
CA ASP A 88 6.02 -16.31 2.82
C ASP A 88 5.98 -14.93 2.11
N TYR A 89 5.61 -13.90 2.86
CA TYR A 89 5.90 -12.52 2.49
C TYR A 89 7.08 -12.00 3.30
N SER A 90 7.81 -11.05 2.73
CA SER A 90 8.88 -10.33 3.42
C SER A 90 8.88 -8.89 2.97
N LEU A 91 8.84 -7.95 3.92
CA LEU A 91 8.91 -6.52 3.65
C LEU A 91 10.25 -5.99 4.16
N PHE A 92 11.09 -5.51 3.25
CA PHE A 92 12.44 -5.02 3.55
C PHE A 92 12.62 -3.62 2.97
N LYS A 93 13.54 -2.84 3.53
CA LYS A 93 13.93 -1.57 2.89
C LYS A 93 14.50 -1.84 1.50
N ASP A 94 14.27 -0.92 0.57
CA ASP A 94 14.82 -1.04 -0.78
C ASP A 94 16.35 -1.19 -0.74
N GLY A 95 16.88 -2.12 -1.53
CA GLY A 95 18.29 -2.48 -1.54
C GLY A 95 18.72 -3.51 -0.49
N ILE A 96 17.82 -4.01 0.36
CA ILE A 96 18.10 -5.12 1.29
C ILE A 96 17.32 -6.34 0.86
N GLU A 97 18.02 -7.43 0.56
CA GLU A 97 17.40 -8.70 0.21
C GLU A 97 16.99 -9.47 1.48
N PRO A 98 15.83 -10.15 1.49
CA PRO A 98 15.32 -10.88 2.66
C PRO A 98 16.05 -12.22 2.85
N MET A 99 17.38 -12.19 2.89
CA MET A 99 18.24 -13.36 3.07
C MET A 99 19.38 -13.05 4.04
N TRP A 100 19.91 -14.09 4.70
CA TRP A 100 20.92 -13.93 5.75
C TRP A 100 22.29 -13.54 5.20
N GLU A 101 22.55 -13.82 3.92
CA GLU A 101 23.76 -13.47 3.21
C GLU A 101 23.88 -11.97 2.91
N ASP A 102 22.76 -11.24 2.91
CA ASP A 102 22.77 -9.79 2.68
C ASP A 102 23.66 -9.10 3.72
N SER A 103 24.48 -8.17 3.24
CA SER A 103 25.44 -7.43 4.06
C SER A 103 24.83 -6.74 5.29
N GLN A 104 23.55 -6.34 5.19
CA GLN A 104 22.80 -5.67 6.25
C GLN A 104 22.15 -6.67 7.23
N ASN A 105 22.01 -7.95 6.85
CA ASN A 105 21.38 -8.98 7.66
C ASN A 105 22.39 -9.93 8.33
N LYS A 106 23.55 -10.17 7.72
CA LYS A 106 24.53 -11.19 8.14
C LYS A 106 25.07 -11.08 9.57
N ARG A 107 24.92 -9.91 10.22
CA ARG A 107 25.33 -9.65 11.62
C ARG A 107 24.14 -9.27 12.51
N GLY A 108 22.93 -9.46 12.02
CA GLY A 108 21.70 -9.13 12.73
C GLY A 108 21.07 -10.34 13.42
N GLY A 109 19.77 -10.23 13.64
CA GLY A 109 18.92 -11.28 14.18
C GLY A 109 17.46 -10.97 13.87
N ARG A 110 16.54 -11.78 14.41
CA ARG A 110 15.10 -11.54 14.29
C ARG A 110 14.39 -11.83 15.60
N TRP A 111 13.37 -11.03 15.89
CA TRP A 111 12.35 -11.40 16.86
C TRP A 111 11.35 -12.32 16.17
N LEU A 112 11.04 -13.46 16.80
CA LEU A 112 10.16 -14.47 16.21
C LEU A 112 8.91 -14.64 17.07
N ILE A 113 7.76 -14.33 16.48
CA ILE A 113 6.45 -14.64 17.06
C ILE A 113 5.93 -15.88 16.35
N THR A 114 5.66 -16.94 17.11
CA THR A 114 5.10 -18.18 16.58
C THR A 114 3.62 -18.26 16.94
N LEU A 115 2.76 -18.42 15.94
CA LEU A 115 1.32 -18.60 16.13
C LEU A 115 0.96 -20.07 16.12
N ALA A 116 0.04 -20.47 16.99
CA ALA A 116 -0.56 -21.78 16.91
C ALA A 116 -1.50 -21.89 15.70
N LYS A 117 -1.69 -23.10 15.17
CA LYS A 117 -2.47 -23.32 13.93
C LYS A 117 -3.86 -22.70 13.96
N GLN A 118 -4.55 -22.79 15.10
CA GLN A 118 -5.87 -22.22 15.31
C GLN A 118 -5.91 -20.68 15.25
N GLN A 119 -4.79 -20.01 15.56
CA GLN A 119 -4.70 -18.55 15.52
C GLN A 119 -4.44 -18.02 14.10
N ARG A 120 -4.15 -18.89 13.13
CA ARG A 120 -3.83 -18.47 11.76
C ARG A 120 -4.95 -17.65 11.12
N HIS A 121 -6.21 -18.02 11.35
CA HIS A 121 -7.35 -17.37 10.71
C HIS A 121 -7.88 -16.17 11.51
N THR A 122 -7.48 -16.01 12.77
CA THR A 122 -8.01 -14.97 13.66
C THR A 122 -6.99 -13.85 13.92
N GLU A 123 -5.69 -14.18 14.04
CA GLU A 123 -4.66 -13.22 14.47
C GLU A 123 -3.63 -12.89 13.39
N LEU A 124 -3.32 -13.81 12.47
CA LEU A 124 -2.16 -13.66 11.58
C LEU A 124 -2.24 -12.41 10.70
N ASP A 125 -3.40 -12.14 10.10
CA ASP A 125 -3.55 -10.98 9.22
C ASP A 125 -3.43 -9.66 10.00
N ARG A 126 -3.93 -9.63 11.24
CA ARG A 126 -3.79 -8.48 12.14
C ARG A 126 -2.33 -8.26 12.52
N PHE A 127 -1.65 -9.30 13.01
CA PHE A 127 -0.24 -9.19 13.38
C PHE A 127 0.66 -8.82 12.21
N TRP A 128 0.38 -9.35 11.02
CA TRP A 128 1.10 -8.97 9.81
C TRP A 128 0.90 -7.48 9.52
N LEU A 129 -0.34 -7.00 9.50
CA LEU A 129 -0.65 -5.58 9.24
C LEU A 129 -0.05 -4.63 10.28
N GLU A 130 -0.04 -5.01 11.56
CA GLU A 130 0.57 -4.20 12.64
C GLU A 130 2.10 -4.17 12.58
N THR A 131 2.73 -5.13 11.88
CA THR A 131 4.18 -5.20 11.74
C THR A 131 4.69 -4.35 10.57
N VAL A 132 3.88 -4.16 9.52
CA VAL A 132 4.28 -3.51 8.25
C VAL A 132 4.07 -2.00 8.24
#